data_AF-A0A7R9WPC1-F1
#
_entry.id   AF-A0A7R9WPC1-F1
#
_cell.length_a   1.000
_cell.length_b   1.000
_cell.length_c   1.000
_cell.angle_alpha   90.00
_cell.angle_beta   90.00
_cell.angle_gamma   90.00
#
_symmetry.space_group_name_H-M   'P 1'
#
loop_
_entity.id
_entity.type
_entity.pdbx_description
1 polymer ?
#
loop_
_entity_poly.entity_id
_entity_poly.type
_entity_poly.pdbx_seq_one_letter_code
_entity_poly.pdbx_strand_id
1 'polypeptide(L)'
;RVTAFIEPTNSGGCCILFTSYGRDGEGMLSNTDDAAAMRKSLTASYPQWGEDVLEDVAAKLMDQNKAGKASAVICNTYNYGGKAALAGDAAHATGGVTGQGV
;
A
#
# COMPACT_ATOMS: atom_id res chain seq x y z
N ARG A 1 -7.01 -10.40 -4.74
CA ARG A 1 -6.19 -10.97 -3.64
C ARG A 1 -5.43 -9.82 -2.99
N VAL A 2 -5.53 -9.65 -1.66
CA VAL A 2 -4.81 -8.61 -0.92
C VAL A 2 -3.51 -9.23 -0.38
N THR A 3 -2.40 -8.53 -0.54
CA THR A 3 -1.11 -8.87 0.03
C THR A 3 -0.82 -7.87 1.14
N ALA A 4 -0.30 -8.35 2.27
CA ALA A 4 0.17 -7.49 3.35
C ALA A 4 1.68 -7.64 3.51
N PHE A 5 2.38 -6.52 3.65
CA PHE A 5 3.78 -6.43 4.02
C PHE A 5 3.87 -5.82 5.41
N ILE A 6 4.64 -6.44 6.29
CA ILE A 6 4.86 -5.97 7.65
C ILE A 6 6.33 -5.64 7.79
N GLU A 7 6.62 -4.42 8.19
CA GLU A 7 7.97 -3.96 8.49
C GLU A 7 8.03 -3.51 9.96
N PRO A 8 8.88 -4.12 10.80
CA PRO A 8 9.08 -3.66 12.16
C PRO A 8 9.76 -2.30 12.19
N THR A 9 9.35 -1.42 13.10
CA THR A 9 9.97 -0.10 13.29
C THR A 9 11.02 -0.14 14.40
N ASN A 10 11.97 0.79 14.36
CA ASN A 10 13.00 0.94 15.41
C ASN A 10 12.43 1.23 16.81
N SER A 11 11.16 1.63 16.91
CA SER A 11 10.46 1.93 18.16
C SER A 11 9.66 0.75 18.72
N GLY A 12 9.85 -0.46 18.18
CA GLY A 12 9.11 -1.67 18.60
C GLY A 12 7.67 -1.74 18.08
N GLY A 13 7.31 -0.90 17.12
CA GLY A 13 6.04 -0.98 16.39
C GLY A 13 6.20 -1.73 15.06
N CYS A 14 5.16 -1.69 14.23
CA CYS A 14 5.25 -2.13 12.84
C CYS A 14 4.46 -1.21 11.91
N CYS A 15 4.96 -1.09 10.69
CA CYS A 15 4.24 -0.53 9.56
C CYS A 15 3.64 -1.69 8.76
N ILE A 16 2.35 -1.60 8.43
CA ILE A 16 1.66 -2.60 7.62
C ILE A 16 1.21 -1.94 6.32
N LEU A 17 1.72 -2.44 5.20
CA LEU A 17 1.29 -2.04 3.87
C LEU A 17 0.38 -3.12 3.31
N PHE A 18 -0.86 -2.75 3.02
CA PHE A 18 -1.78 -3.60 2.27
C PHE A 18 -1.79 -3.18 0.80
N THR A 19 -1.56 -4.13 -0.09
CA THR A 19 -1.62 -3.91 -1.53
C THR A 19 -2.62 -4.86 -2.16
N SER A 20 -3.34 -4.38 -3.16
CA SER A 20 -4.22 -5.20 -3.97
C SER A 20 -4.05 -4.83 -5.43
N TYR A 21 -3.94 -5.85 -6.29
CA TYR A 21 -4.02 -5.65 -7.73
C TYR A 21 -5.49 -5.55 -8.13
N GLY A 22 -5.91 -4.35 -8.56
CA GLY A 22 -7.23 -4.09 -9.13
C GLY A 22 -7.12 -3.00 -10.20
N ARG A 23 -7.86 -3.15 -11.30
CA ARG A 23 -8.15 -2.00 -12.18
C ARG A 23 -9.10 -1.10 -11.39
N ASP A 24 -8.69 0.15 -11.17
CA ASP A 24 -9.49 1.23 -10.58
C ASP A 24 -10.43 0.86 -9.43
N GLY A 25 -9.96 0.99 -8.18
CA GLY A 25 -10.84 1.13 -7.01
C GLY A 25 -11.50 -0.13 -6.48
N GLU A 26 -11.32 -1.30 -7.10
CA GLU A 26 -11.91 -2.57 -6.61
C GLU A 26 -11.08 -3.31 -5.54
N GLY A 27 -10.17 -2.62 -4.87
CA GLY A 27 -9.45 -3.19 -3.72
C GLY A 27 -10.39 -3.43 -2.55
N MET A 28 -10.18 -4.52 -1.80
CA MET A 28 -10.92 -4.83 -0.56
C MET A 28 -10.94 -3.66 0.45
N LEU A 29 -9.94 -2.77 0.36
CA LEU A 29 -9.73 -1.63 1.25
C LEU A 29 -10.27 -0.30 0.72
N SER A 30 -10.81 -0.25 -0.50
CA SER A 30 -11.26 0.98 -1.13
C SER A 30 -12.78 1.12 -1.24
N ASN A 31 -13.55 0.14 -0.73
CA ASN A 31 -14.99 0.02 -0.98
C ASN A 31 -15.87 -0.05 0.28
N THR A 32 -15.37 0.29 1.47
CA THR A 32 -16.19 0.26 2.68
C THR A 32 -15.97 1.48 3.57
N ASP A 33 -17.07 2.15 3.89
CA ASP A 33 -17.12 3.23 4.87
C ASP A 33 -17.39 2.70 6.30
N ASP A 34 -17.37 1.37 6.48
CA ASP A 34 -17.73 0.69 7.72
C ASP A 34 -16.52 -0.07 8.30
N ALA A 35 -16.04 0.42 9.44
CA ALA A 35 -14.93 -0.18 10.19
C ALA A 35 -15.21 -1.63 10.59
N ALA A 36 -16.46 -2.00 10.89
CA ALA A 36 -16.82 -3.37 11.26
C ALA A 36 -16.73 -4.33 10.06
N ALA A 37 -17.16 -3.87 8.89
CA ALA A 37 -17.02 -4.62 7.64
C ALA A 37 -15.55 -4.77 7.21
N MET A 38 -14.74 -3.71 7.41
CA MET A 38 -13.29 -3.76 7.18
C MET A 38 -12.61 -4.76 8.12
N ARG A 39 -12.89 -4.69 9.43
CA ARG A 39 -12.37 -5.66 10.42
C ARG A 39 -12.74 -7.08 10.04
N LYS A 40 -14.01 -7.35 9.70
CA LYS A 40 -14.45 -8.69 9.28
C LYS A 40 -13.68 -9.19 8.06
N SER A 41 -13.44 -8.32 7.07
CA SER A 41 -12.65 -8.66 5.87
C SER A 41 -11.19 -8.95 6.21
N LEU A 42 -10.60 -8.18 7.12
CA LEU A 42 -9.24 -8.39 7.62
C LEU A 42 -9.12 -9.69 8.44
N THR A 43 -10.06 -9.99 9.34
CA THR A 43 -10.09 -11.24 10.10
C THR A 43 -10.20 -12.46 9.19
N ALA A 44 -11.02 -12.37 8.14
CA ALA A 44 -11.12 -13.45 7.15
C ALA A 44 -9.81 -13.65 6.35
N SER A 45 -9.08 -12.56 6.09
CA SER A 45 -7.86 -12.58 5.26
C SER A 45 -6.57 -12.86 6.05
N TYR A 46 -6.55 -12.46 7.33
CA TYR A 46 -5.40 -12.50 8.23
C TYR A 46 -5.81 -13.03 9.62
N PRO A 47 -6.44 -14.22 9.72
CA PRO A 47 -6.93 -14.76 11.00
C PRO A 47 -5.82 -15.00 12.03
N GLN A 48 -4.57 -15.05 11.60
CA GLN A 48 -3.40 -15.19 12.46
C GLN A 48 -3.04 -13.90 13.23
N TRP A 49 -3.63 -12.76 12.90
CA TRP A 49 -3.45 -11.51 13.65
C TRP A 49 -4.55 -11.43 14.72
N GLY A 50 -4.17 -11.14 15.97
CA GLY A 50 -5.12 -11.05 17.07
C GLY A 50 -6.22 -10.00 16.82
N GLU A 51 -7.41 -10.21 17.37
CA GLU A 51 -8.57 -9.35 17.12
C GLU A 51 -8.30 -7.87 17.46
N ASP A 52 -7.62 -7.61 18.58
CA ASP A 52 -7.24 -6.24 19.00
C ASP A 52 -6.38 -5.54 17.94
N VAL A 53 -5.43 -6.27 17.34
CA VAL A 53 -4.56 -5.73 16.27
C VAL A 53 -5.37 -5.40 15.02
N LEU A 54 -6.32 -6.27 14.67
CA LEU A 54 -7.16 -6.08 13.49
C LEU A 54 -8.17 -4.94 13.66
N GLU A 55 -8.64 -4.71 14.88
CA GLU A 55 -9.48 -3.57 15.22
C GLU A 55 -8.72 -2.25 15.07
N ASP A 56 -7.52 -2.14 15.63
CA ASP A 56 -6.65 -0.97 15.48
C ASP A 56 -6.29 -0.70 14.01
N VAL A 57 -5.98 -1.74 13.25
CA VAL A 57 -5.65 -1.63 11.82
C VAL A 57 -6.86 -1.17 11.01
N ALA A 58 -8.05 -1.71 11.25
CA ALA A 58 -9.26 -1.30 10.57
C ALA A 58 -9.55 0.19 10.83
N ALA A 59 -9.45 0.64 12.09
CA ALA A 59 -9.67 2.04 12.44
C ALA A 59 -8.67 2.99 11.73
N LYS A 60 -7.39 2.61 11.65
CA LYS A 60 -6.36 3.41 10.97
C LYS A 60 -6.54 3.45 9.45
N LEU A 61 -6.94 2.34 8.82
CA LEU A 61 -7.23 2.31 7.39
C LEU A 61 -8.44 3.17 7.03
N MET A 62 -9.46 3.19 7.90
CA MET A 62 -10.61 4.08 7.78
C MET A 62 -10.23 5.56 7.87
N ASP A 63 -9.34 5.92 8.80
CA ASP A 63 -8.86 7.31 8.97
C ASP A 63 -8.11 7.84 7.73
N GLN A 64 -7.41 6.96 7.02
CA GLN A 64 -6.71 7.33 5.78
C GLN A 64 -7.65 7.78 4.65
N ASN A 65 -8.96 7.47 4.74
CA ASN A 65 -10.06 7.89 3.85
C ASN A 65 -9.91 7.56 2.35
N LYS A 66 -8.71 7.24 1.85
CA LYS A 66 -8.43 6.83 0.47
C LYS A 66 -7.22 5.90 0.40
N ALA A 67 -7.39 4.79 -0.31
CA ALA A 67 -6.27 3.93 -0.67
C ALA A 67 -5.28 4.67 -1.59
N GLY A 68 -3.98 4.57 -1.29
CA GLY A 68 -2.92 5.09 -2.15
C GLY A 68 -2.92 4.39 -3.51
N LYS A 69 -2.60 5.14 -4.58
CA LYS A 69 -2.41 4.57 -5.93
C LYS A 69 -0.92 4.41 -6.20
N ALA A 70 -0.48 3.18 -6.41
CA ALA A 70 0.87 2.89 -6.87
C ALA A 70 0.83 2.48 -8.35
N SER A 71 1.77 3.01 -9.15
CA SER A 71 1.93 2.67 -10.56
C SER A 71 3.39 2.32 -10.85
N ALA A 72 3.58 1.47 -11.84
CA ALA A 72 4.90 1.17 -12.38
C ALA A 72 5.10 1.94 -13.69
N VAL A 73 6.14 2.77 -13.76
CA VAL A 73 6.50 3.54 -14.95
C VAL A 73 7.93 3.21 -15.31
N ILE A 74 8.14 2.83 -16.57
CA ILE A 74 9.47 2.54 -17.12
C ILE A 74 9.72 3.54 -18.26
N CYS A 75 10.72 4.40 -18.09
CA CYS A 75 11.16 5.30 -19.14
C CYS A 75 12.26 4.63 -19.98
N ASN A 76 12.19 4.77 -21.31
CA ASN A 76 13.24 4.28 -22.21
C ASN A 76 14.32 5.34 -22.47
N THR A 77 14.15 6.57 -21.96
CA THR A 77 15.11 7.67 -22.12
C THR A 77 15.09 8.54 -20.87
N TYR A 78 16.27 8.80 -20.31
CA TYR A 78 16.44 9.41 -18.99
C TYR A 78 17.08 10.81 -19.04
N ASN A 79 17.39 11.32 -20.23
CA ASN A 79 17.97 12.64 -20.39
C ASN A 79 17.51 13.29 -21.70
N TYR A 80 17.51 14.61 -21.73
CA TYR A 80 17.18 15.41 -22.90
C TYR A 80 18.37 16.30 -23.27
N GLY A 81 19.25 15.79 -24.14
CA GLY A 81 20.32 16.58 -24.78
C GLY A 81 21.21 17.36 -23.80
N GLY A 82 21.50 16.81 -22.62
CA GLY A 82 22.29 17.46 -21.57
C GLY A 82 21.61 18.65 -20.87
N LYS A 83 20.33 18.93 -21.16
CA LYS A 83 19.57 20.05 -20.58
C LYS A 83 18.70 19.63 -19.39
N ALA A 84 18.30 18.36 -19.35
CA ALA A 84 17.50 17.79 -18.28
C ALA A 84 17.77 16.29 -18.13
N ALA A 85 17.56 15.76 -16.94
CA ALA A 85 17.62 14.34 -16.63
C ALA A 85 16.44 13.94 -15.72
N LEU A 86 15.98 12.70 -15.87
CA LEU A 86 15.03 12.05 -14.98
C LEU A 86 15.81 11.17 -13.99
N ALA A 87 15.43 11.20 -12.72
CA ALA A 87 15.99 10.35 -11.67
C ALA A 87 14.91 9.96 -10.64
N GLY A 88 15.14 8.86 -9.90
CA GLY A 88 14.21 8.36 -8.89
C GLY A 88 12.86 7.95 -9.47
N ASP A 89 11.77 8.22 -8.75
CA ASP A 89 10.42 7.87 -9.19
C ASP A 89 10.00 8.50 -10.53
N ALA A 90 10.58 9.66 -10.90
CA ALA A 90 10.34 10.29 -12.19
C ALA A 90 10.95 9.52 -13.38
N ALA A 91 11.97 8.70 -13.09
CA ALA A 91 12.65 7.84 -14.05
C ALA A 91 12.10 6.40 -14.01
N HIS A 92 11.83 5.88 -12.81
CA HIS A 92 11.46 4.49 -12.58
C HIS A 92 10.59 4.31 -11.31
N ALA A 93 9.31 4.67 -11.39
CA ALA A 93 8.36 4.30 -10.33
C ALA A 93 8.15 2.77 -10.34
N THR A 94 8.37 2.09 -9.20
CA THR A 94 8.39 0.61 -9.12
C THR A 94 7.08 -0.02 -8.62
N GLY A 95 5.99 0.75 -8.51
CA GLY A 95 4.69 0.24 -8.07
C GLY A 95 4.61 -0.09 -6.56
N GLY A 96 5.64 0.25 -5.78
CA GLY A 96 5.60 0.28 -4.30
C GLY A 96 5.62 -1.07 -3.58
N VAL A 97 5.71 -2.21 -4.28
CA VAL A 97 5.58 -3.55 -3.68
C VAL A 97 6.89 -4.18 -3.20
N THR A 98 8.05 -3.64 -3.58
CA THR A 98 9.36 -4.25 -3.27
C THR A 98 10.14 -3.52 -2.16
N GLY A 99 9.69 -2.33 -1.74
CA GLY A 99 10.44 -1.48 -0.81
C GLY A 99 11.79 -0.98 -1.35
N GLN A 100 12.04 -1.07 -2.67
CA GLN A 100 13.31 -0.70 -3.33
C GLN A 100 13.22 0.63 -4.10
N GLY A 101 12.19 1.45 -3.86
CA GLY A 101 11.97 2.70 -4.59
C GLY A 101 12.84 3.87 -4.11
N VAL A 102 13.45 3.75 -2.93
CA VAL A 102 14.25 4.80 -2.28
C VAL A 102 15.73 4.44 -2.33
#